data_AF-A0A972A227-F1
#
_entry.id   AF-A0A972A227-F1
#
_cell.length_a   1.000
_cell.length_b   1.000
_cell.length_c   1.000
_cell.angle_alpha   90.00
_cell.angle_beta   90.00
_cell.angle_gamma   90.00
#
_symmetry.space_group_name_H-M   'P 1'
#
loop_
_entity.id
_entity.type
_entity.pdbx_description
1 polymer ?
#
loop_
_entity_poly.entity_id
_entity_poly.type
_entity_poly.pdbx_seq_one_letter_code
_entity_poly.pdbx_strand_id
1 'polypeptide(L)'
;MRLELLSQQGLIKQLLHESIDRFLYMADKTGTLWENIHTRASLNHGFASHMAHLFYRDLLGVKSYSLQKKQIFIEFYDTDIESCSGNILLGDEQFYLHWKKGGDLLLYSYTAPPGYQIQIQNNSSLTLQKDDGLLSEANRAE
;
A
#
# COMPACT_ATOMS: atom_id res chain seq x y z
N MET A 1 0.74 8.42 -14.80
CA MET A 1 -0.30 8.08 -15.80
C MET A 1 -0.35 6.59 -16.15
N ARG A 2 0.75 5.88 -16.46
CA ARG A 2 0.70 4.41 -16.72
C ARG A 2 0.35 3.55 -15.48
N LEU A 3 0.97 3.82 -14.33
CA LEU A 3 0.75 2.99 -13.14
C LEU A 3 -0.67 3.10 -12.59
N GLU A 4 -1.30 4.26 -12.74
CA GLU A 4 -2.72 4.45 -12.45
C GLU A 4 -3.61 3.54 -13.31
N LEU A 5 -3.30 3.40 -14.60
CA LEU A 5 -4.05 2.50 -15.48
C LEU A 5 -3.89 1.04 -15.05
N LEU A 6 -2.69 0.62 -14.63
CA LEU A 6 -2.47 -0.74 -14.10
C LEU A 6 -3.29 -0.97 -12.83
N SER A 7 -3.28 -0.01 -11.90
CA SER A 7 -4.09 -0.09 -10.67
C SER A 7 -5.60 -0.18 -10.97
N GLN A 8 -6.11 0.63 -11.91
CA GLN A 8 -7.52 0.59 -12.31
C GLN A 8 -7.94 -0.76 -12.90
N GLN A 9 -6.99 -1.50 -13.49
CA GLN A 9 -7.21 -2.84 -14.02
C GLN A 9 -6.88 -3.96 -13.02
N GLY A 10 -6.54 -3.63 -11.77
CA GLY A 10 -6.15 -4.61 -10.75
C GLY A 10 -4.82 -5.31 -11.01
N LEU A 11 -3.98 -4.80 -11.93
CA LEU A 11 -2.71 -5.40 -12.34
C LEU A 11 -1.57 -5.04 -11.37
N ILE A 12 -1.75 -5.36 -10.08
CA ILE A 12 -0.90 -4.87 -9.00
C ILE A 12 0.51 -5.49 -9.04
N LYS A 13 0.67 -6.76 -9.42
CA LYS A 13 2.00 -7.36 -9.68
C LYS A 13 2.80 -6.57 -10.72
N GLN A 14 2.17 -6.21 -11.83
CA GLN A 14 2.83 -5.46 -12.88
C GLN A 14 3.13 -4.03 -12.43
N LEU A 15 2.20 -3.39 -11.70
CA LEU A 15 2.42 -2.08 -11.09
C LEU A 15 3.66 -2.09 -10.19
N LEU A 16 3.78 -3.10 -9.33
CA LEU A 16 4.93 -3.28 -8.44
C LEU A 16 6.23 -3.38 -9.23
N HIS A 17 6.34 -4.32 -10.16
CA HIS A 17 7.57 -4.50 -10.93
C HIS A 17 7.95 -3.24 -11.73
N GLU A 18 6.99 -2.61 -12.41
CA GLU A 18 7.26 -1.39 -13.17
C GLU A 18 7.57 -0.18 -12.28
N SER A 19 7.19 -0.21 -11.01
CA SER A 19 7.59 0.83 -10.04
C SER A 19 9.03 0.64 -9.58
N ILE A 20 9.43 -0.60 -9.30
CA ILE A 20 10.81 -0.96 -8.95
C ILE A 20 11.74 -0.57 -10.11
N ASP A 21 11.43 -1.04 -11.32
CA ASP A 21 12.26 -0.79 -12.51
C ASP A 21 12.48 0.70 -12.79
N ARG A 22 11.46 1.53 -12.52
CA ARG A 22 11.52 2.96 -12.84
C ARG A 22 12.08 3.83 -11.75
N PHE A 23 11.89 3.49 -10.48
CA PHE A 23 12.11 4.43 -9.38
C PHE A 23 13.16 3.97 -8.38
N LEU A 24 13.41 2.66 -8.24
CA LEU A 24 14.34 2.15 -7.24
C LEU A 24 15.75 2.73 -7.45
N TYR A 25 16.25 2.71 -8.68
CA TYR A 25 17.58 3.26 -8.96
C TYR A 25 17.71 4.77 -8.70
N MET A 26 16.61 5.53 -8.78
CA MET A 26 16.60 6.97 -8.46
C MET A 26 16.73 7.15 -6.94
N ALA A 27 15.90 6.42 -6.20
CA ALA A 27 15.93 6.39 -4.75
C ALA A 27 17.28 5.94 -4.20
N ASP A 28 17.87 4.88 -4.75
CA ASP A 28 19.19 4.36 -4.34
C ASP A 28 20.31 5.38 -4.58
N LYS A 29 20.20 6.20 -5.63
CA LYS A 29 21.25 7.15 -6.01
C LYS A 29 21.19 8.46 -5.25
N THR A 30 20.00 9.00 -4.99
CA THR A 30 19.85 10.34 -4.41
C THR A 30 18.94 10.41 -3.18
N GLY A 31 18.31 9.31 -2.79
CA GLY A 31 17.28 9.30 -1.75
C GLY A 31 15.98 10.00 -2.16
N THR A 32 15.82 10.33 -3.45
CA THR A 32 14.71 11.14 -3.98
C THR A 32 14.29 10.62 -5.36
N LEU A 33 13.09 11.00 -5.79
CA LEU A 33 12.58 10.66 -7.12
C LEU A 33 12.78 11.82 -8.10
N TRP A 34 13.03 11.50 -9.36
CA TRP A 34 13.47 12.45 -10.38
C TRP A 34 12.32 12.87 -11.28
N GLU A 35 12.45 14.04 -11.90
CA GLU A 35 11.49 14.56 -12.88
C GLU A 35 11.47 13.70 -14.15
N ASN A 36 12.65 13.25 -14.58
CA ASN A 36 12.87 12.45 -15.77
C ASN A 36 13.80 11.27 -15.47
N ILE A 37 13.86 10.30 -16.38
CA ILE A 37 14.72 9.11 -16.24
C ILE A 37 16.22 9.43 -16.30
N HIS A 38 16.59 10.61 -16.80
CA HIS A 38 17.98 11.06 -16.94
C HIS A 38 18.33 12.15 -15.92
N THR A 39 19.63 12.38 -15.70
CA THR A 39 20.13 13.31 -14.69
C THR A 39 20.14 14.79 -15.10
N ARG A 40 19.60 15.15 -16.27
CA ARG A 40 19.61 16.52 -16.82
C ARG A 40 18.43 17.40 -16.38
N ALA A 41 17.59 16.90 -15.48
CA ALA A 41 16.42 17.60 -14.94
C ALA A 41 16.44 17.52 -13.41
N SER A 42 15.39 17.98 -12.71
CA SER A 42 15.37 17.90 -11.26
C SER A 42 15.50 16.45 -10.78
N LEU A 43 16.42 16.19 -9.85
CA LEU A 43 16.59 14.90 -9.18
C LEU A 43 15.80 14.81 -7.88
N ASN A 44 15.00 15.82 -7.56
CA ASN A 44 14.13 15.83 -6.39
C ASN A 44 12.81 16.49 -6.78
N HIS A 45 11.91 15.69 -7.32
CA HIS A 45 10.70 16.18 -7.97
C HIS A 45 9.45 15.44 -7.47
N GLY A 46 8.56 16.20 -6.82
CA GLY A 46 7.40 15.64 -6.10
C GLY A 46 6.36 14.94 -6.97
N PHE A 47 6.34 15.16 -8.29
CA PHE A 47 5.39 14.48 -9.16
C PHE A 47 5.57 12.94 -9.14
N ALA A 48 6.81 12.47 -9.07
CA ALA A 48 7.09 11.04 -8.98
C ALA A 48 6.69 10.44 -7.62
N SER A 49 6.61 11.26 -6.56
CA SER A 49 6.15 10.86 -5.22
C SER A 49 4.68 10.41 -5.17
N HIS A 50 3.92 10.62 -6.25
CA HIS A 50 2.60 10.01 -6.42
C HIS A 50 2.64 8.47 -6.29
N MET A 51 3.81 7.84 -6.46
CA MET A 51 4.00 6.42 -6.16
C MET A 51 3.59 6.05 -4.73
N ALA A 52 3.88 6.90 -3.74
CA ALA A 52 3.52 6.63 -2.36
C ALA A 52 2.00 6.44 -2.23
N HIS A 53 1.20 7.26 -2.92
CA HIS A 53 -0.25 7.10 -2.96
C HIS A 53 -0.66 5.73 -3.51
N LEU A 54 -0.03 5.26 -4.59
CA LEU A 54 -0.28 3.93 -5.15
C LEU A 54 0.10 2.82 -4.17
N PHE A 55 1.21 2.94 -3.44
CA PHE A 55 1.60 1.93 -2.46
C PHE A 55 0.61 1.81 -1.31
N TYR A 56 0.14 2.93 -0.75
CA TYR A 56 -0.90 2.90 0.28
C TYR A 56 -2.23 2.34 -0.26
N ARG A 57 -2.61 2.74 -1.48
CA ARG A 57 -3.89 2.37 -2.07
C ARG A 57 -3.94 0.91 -2.53
N ASP A 58 -2.88 0.45 -3.17
CA ASP A 58 -2.87 -0.78 -3.98
C ASP A 58 -1.96 -1.89 -3.42
N LEU A 59 -0.91 -1.57 -2.65
CA LEU A 59 -0.06 -2.58 -1.99
C LEU A 59 -0.46 -2.81 -0.54
N LEU A 60 -0.54 -1.76 0.28
CA LEU A 60 -1.11 -1.86 1.62
C LEU A 60 -2.59 -2.26 1.55
N GLY A 61 -3.28 -1.74 0.54
CA GLY A 61 -4.66 -2.11 0.20
C GLY A 61 -5.71 -1.13 0.71
N VAL A 62 -5.35 0.03 1.26
CA VAL A 62 -6.36 1.01 1.71
C VAL A 62 -6.86 1.82 0.53
N LYS A 63 -7.85 1.26 -0.16
CA LYS A 63 -8.40 1.80 -1.41
C LYS A 63 -8.95 3.22 -1.26
N SER A 64 -9.70 3.46 -0.19
CA SER A 64 -10.27 4.78 0.11
C SER A 64 -10.72 4.89 1.56
N TYR A 65 -10.92 6.12 2.03
CA TYR A 65 -11.51 6.40 3.34
C TYR A 65 -12.29 7.72 3.33
N SER A 66 -13.22 7.88 4.27
CA SER A 66 -13.98 9.10 4.50
C SER A 66 -14.04 9.43 5.98
N LEU A 67 -13.55 10.63 6.35
CA LEU A 67 -13.61 11.13 7.72
C LEU A 67 -15.04 11.47 8.14
N GLN A 68 -15.84 12.01 7.22
CA GLN A 68 -17.22 12.42 7.47
C GLN A 68 -18.14 11.22 7.68
N LYS A 69 -18.00 10.19 6.83
CA LYS A 69 -18.79 8.95 6.93
C LYS A 69 -18.20 7.95 7.92
N LYS A 70 -16.99 8.18 8.42
CA LYS A 70 -16.19 7.23 9.20
C LYS A 70 -16.14 5.86 8.52
N GLN A 71 -15.64 5.82 7.29
CA GLN A 71 -15.56 4.60 6.48
C GLN A 71 -14.15 4.39 5.96
N ILE A 72 -13.68 3.15 5.97
CA ILE A 72 -12.42 2.72 5.36
C ILE A 72 -12.72 1.52 4.47
N PHE A 73 -12.23 1.58 3.25
CA PHE A 73 -12.37 0.51 2.27
C PHE A 73 -10.99 -0.08 1.97
N ILE A 74 -10.88 -1.40 2.18
CA ILE A 74 -9.68 -2.18 1.98
C ILE A 74 -9.90 -3.11 0.80
N GLU A 75 -8.97 -3.12 -0.15
CA GLU A 75 -8.93 -4.05 -1.28
C GLU A 75 -7.58 -4.77 -1.29
N PHE A 76 -7.60 -6.10 -1.25
CA PHE A 76 -6.41 -6.92 -1.45
C PHE A 76 -6.33 -7.42 -2.88
N TYR A 77 -5.14 -7.39 -3.45
CA TYR A 77 -4.83 -7.90 -4.79
C TYR A 77 -3.66 -8.88 -4.72
N ASP A 78 -3.54 -9.72 -5.74
CA ASP A 78 -2.34 -10.52 -5.93
C ASP A 78 -1.12 -9.59 -6.14
N THR A 79 -0.06 -9.87 -5.38
CA THR A 79 1.22 -9.14 -5.40
C THR A 79 2.35 -10.14 -5.17
N ASP A 80 3.60 -9.73 -5.39
CA ASP A 80 4.79 -10.57 -5.21
C ASP A 80 5.59 -10.23 -3.93
N ILE A 81 5.04 -9.36 -3.06
CA ILE A 81 5.60 -9.12 -1.71
C ILE A 81 4.95 -10.06 -0.68
N GLU A 82 5.71 -10.47 0.33
CA GLU A 82 5.27 -11.43 1.35
C GLU A 82 4.47 -10.79 2.49
N SER A 83 4.73 -9.52 2.79
CA SER A 83 4.03 -8.76 3.82
C SER A 83 4.03 -7.27 3.53
N CYS A 84 3.06 -6.54 4.06
CA CYS A 84 3.02 -5.08 4.01
C CYS A 84 2.29 -4.52 5.23
N SER A 85 2.81 -3.43 5.78
CA SER A 85 2.20 -2.70 6.88
C SER A 85 2.27 -1.20 6.65
N GLY A 86 1.34 -0.46 7.23
CA GLY A 86 1.33 1.00 7.14
C GLY A 86 0.28 1.68 8.00
N ASN A 87 0.50 2.97 8.22
CA ASN A 87 -0.38 3.86 8.98
C ASN A 87 -0.98 4.94 8.08
N ILE A 88 -2.27 5.23 8.25
CA ILE A 88 -2.95 6.36 7.60
C ILE A 88 -3.51 7.28 8.66
N LEU A 89 -3.23 8.58 8.52
CA LEU A 89 -3.78 9.60 9.39
C LEU A 89 -5.25 9.88 9.03
N LEU A 90 -6.10 9.84 10.05
CA LEU A 90 -7.54 10.07 9.99
C LEU A 90 -7.92 11.29 10.84
N GLY A 91 -7.37 12.45 10.48
CA GLY A 91 -7.36 13.63 11.36
C GLY A 91 -6.28 13.48 12.42
N ASP A 92 -6.66 13.56 13.70
CA ASP A 92 -5.76 13.37 14.84
C ASP A 92 -5.62 11.89 15.27
N GLU A 93 -6.41 10.99 14.65
CA GLU A 93 -6.37 9.54 14.90
C GLU A 93 -5.62 8.82 13.77
N GLN A 94 -5.27 7.55 13.98
CA GLN A 94 -4.58 6.73 12.98
C GLN A 94 -5.29 5.40 12.73
N PHE A 95 -5.26 4.96 11.48
CA PHE A 95 -5.59 3.60 11.08
C PHE A 95 -4.31 2.86 10.72
N TYR A 96 -4.11 1.69 11.31
CA TYR A 96 -3.01 0.79 11.00
C TYR A 96 -3.54 -0.45 10.31
N LEU A 97 -2.85 -0.92 9.28
CA LEU A 97 -3.09 -2.19 8.62
C LEU A 97 -1.77 -2.94 8.47
N HIS A 98 -1.80 -4.24 8.72
CA HIS A 98 -0.71 -5.16 8.43
C HIS A 98 -1.30 -6.43 7.83
N TRP A 99 -0.64 -6.95 6.80
CA TRP A 99 -0.91 -8.26 6.26
C TRP A 99 0.36 -9.02 5.92
N LYS A 100 0.28 -10.35 5.96
CA LYS A 100 1.32 -11.28 5.50
C LYS A 100 0.68 -12.47 4.79
N LYS A 101 1.40 -13.05 3.84
CA LYS A 101 1.02 -14.31 3.20
C LYS A 101 1.42 -15.50 4.07
N GLY A 102 0.65 -16.59 3.98
CA GLY A 102 0.94 -17.85 4.66
C GLY A 102 0.26 -19.01 3.97
N GLY A 103 0.97 -19.73 3.10
CA GLY A 103 0.37 -20.76 2.25
C GLY A 103 -0.70 -20.16 1.35
N ASP A 104 -1.92 -20.71 1.41
CA ASP A 104 -3.08 -20.22 0.64
C ASP A 104 -3.85 -19.10 1.36
N LEU A 105 -3.28 -18.55 2.43
CA LEU A 105 -3.90 -17.50 3.25
C LEU A 105 -3.22 -16.15 3.05
N LEU A 106 -4.03 -15.09 3.12
CA LEU A 106 -3.60 -13.73 3.41
C LEU A 106 -4.09 -13.39 4.82
N LEU A 107 -3.15 -13.44 5.77
CA LEU A 107 -3.38 -13.09 7.16
C LEU A 107 -3.33 -11.57 7.30
N TYR A 108 -4.35 -10.96 7.86
CA TYR A 108 -4.39 -9.51 8.04
C TYR A 108 -4.90 -9.10 9.41
N SER A 109 -4.48 -7.93 9.87
CA SER A 109 -5.02 -7.27 11.04
C SER A 109 -4.93 -5.76 10.91
N TYR A 110 -5.82 -5.07 11.61
CA TYR A 110 -5.89 -3.61 11.59
C TYR A 110 -6.31 -3.05 12.94
N THR A 111 -5.85 -1.83 13.22
CA THR A 111 -6.33 -0.99 14.31
C THR A 111 -7.07 0.18 13.69
N ALA A 112 -8.34 0.36 14.06
CA ALA A 112 -9.16 1.45 13.55
C ALA A 112 -9.70 2.30 14.71
N PRO A 113 -9.81 3.63 14.53
CA PRO A 113 -10.41 4.47 15.55
C PRO A 113 -11.91 4.15 15.79
N PRO A 114 -12.45 4.45 16.97
CA PRO A 114 -13.84 4.14 17.30
C PRO A 114 -14.85 4.73 16.32
N GLY A 115 -15.80 3.89 15.89
CA GLY A 115 -16.89 4.27 15.00
C GLY A 115 -16.57 4.25 13.51
N TYR A 116 -15.34 3.89 13.11
CA TYR A 116 -15.04 3.60 11.71
C TYR A 116 -15.62 2.25 11.28
N GLN A 117 -16.35 2.26 10.16
CA GLN A 117 -16.81 1.07 9.48
C GLN A 117 -15.76 0.61 8.48
N ILE A 118 -15.38 -0.67 8.58
CA ILE A 118 -14.37 -1.28 7.70
C ILE A 118 -15.08 -2.17 6.69
N GLN A 119 -14.84 -1.91 5.42
CA GLN A 119 -15.29 -2.73 4.31
C GLN A 119 -14.06 -3.36 3.64
N ILE A 120 -14.11 -4.67 3.40
CA ILE A 120 -12.98 -5.42 2.87
C ILE A 120 -13.45 -6.17 1.63
N GLN A 121 -12.70 -6.02 0.54
CA GLN A 121 -12.88 -6.77 -0.69
C GLN A 121 -11.60 -7.57 -0.99
N ASN A 122 -11.78 -8.84 -1.32
CA ASN A 122 -10.71 -9.72 -1.75
C ASN A 122 -10.72 -9.86 -3.27
N ASN A 123 -9.74 -9.27 -3.94
CA ASN A 123 -9.47 -9.47 -5.36
C ASN A 123 -8.19 -10.31 -5.57
N SER A 124 -7.65 -10.91 -4.50
CA SER A 124 -6.52 -11.83 -4.57
C SER A 124 -6.98 -13.28 -4.73
N SER A 125 -6.05 -14.14 -5.13
CA SER A 125 -6.22 -15.58 -5.19
C SER A 125 -6.18 -16.28 -3.82
N LEU A 126 -5.75 -15.57 -2.77
CA LEU A 126 -5.59 -16.10 -1.42
C LEU A 126 -6.87 -15.97 -0.60
N THR A 127 -7.06 -16.86 0.37
CA THR A 127 -8.19 -16.75 1.32
C THR A 127 -7.85 -15.75 2.41
N LEU A 128 -8.73 -14.77 2.64
CA LEU A 128 -8.53 -13.79 3.71
C LEU A 128 -8.82 -14.41 5.07
N GLN A 129 -7.92 -14.19 6.01
CA GLN A 129 -8.14 -14.54 7.40
C GLN A 129 -7.66 -13.41 8.31
N LYS A 130 -8.57 -12.90 9.14
CA LYS A 130 -8.21 -11.92 10.17
C LYS A 130 -7.46 -12.62 11.29
N ASP A 131 -6.31 -12.09 11.68
CA ASP A 131 -5.48 -12.59 12.77
C ASP A 131 -4.98 -11.45 13.66
N ASP A 132 -5.67 -11.18 14.76
CA ASP A 132 -5.29 -10.10 15.68
C ASP A 132 -3.96 -10.34 16.40
N GLY A 133 -3.44 -11.58 16.41
CA GLY A 133 -2.10 -11.89 16.89
C GLY A 133 -1.00 -11.27 16.03
N LEU A 134 -1.30 -10.97 14.76
CA LEU A 134 -0.36 -10.42 13.79
C LEU A 134 0.16 -9.02 14.18
N LEU A 135 -0.63 -8.22 14.90
CA LEU A 135 -0.21 -6.90 15.38
C LEU A 135 0.94 -7.00 16.40
N SER A 136 0.99 -8.08 17.17
CA SER A 136 2.03 -8.29 18.18
C SER A 136 3.39 -8.62 17.55
N GLU A 137 3.39 -9.24 16.36
CA GLU A 137 4.60 -9.56 15.59
C GLU A 137 5.15 -8.33 14.86
N ALA A 138 4.26 -7.50 14.30
CA ALA A 138 4.67 -6.29 13.59
C ALA A 138 5.45 -5.32 14.47
N ASN A 139 5.02 -5.14 15.73
CA ASN A 139 5.68 -4.28 16.71
C ASN A 139 7.06 -4.79 17.17
N ARG A 140 7.49 -5.99 16.76
CA ARG A 140 8.83 -6.54 17.07
C ARG A 140 9.83 -6.35 15.93
N ALA A 141 9.39 -5.91 14.76
CA ALA A 141 10.22 -5.78 13.55
C ALA A 141 10.74 -4.35 13.31
N GLU A 142 10.34 -3.38 14.14
CA GLU A 142 10.86 -2.00 14.21
C GLU A 142 11.84 -1.83 15.38
#